data_AF-A0A3D1Q998-F1
#
_entry.id   AF-A0A3D1Q998-F1
#
_cell.length_a   1.000
_cell.length_b   1.000
_cell.length_c   1.000
_cell.angle_alpha   90.00
_cell.angle_beta   90.00
_cell.angle_gamma   90.00
#
_symmetry.space_group_name_H-M   'P 1'
#
loop_
_entity.id
_entity.type
_entity.pdbx_description
1 polymer ?
#
loop_
_entity_poly.entity_id
_entity_poly.type
_entity_poly.pdbx_seq_one_letter_code
_entity_poly.pdbx_strand_id
1 'polypeptide(L)'
;MLGTLINALAIVLGGLLGLLFRKGIPENFNRTIQDGLGMVVVAIGLQYALKADHWAVLGSSLALGAVIGEWQQWEQRLQIWGDKVQQVFRAEGNRFVEGFIAASLLFCVGAMGIVGALEDGLTGNYDVLSVKALLDGIFALVFSANYGAGVV
;
A
#
# COMPACT_ATOMS: atom_id res chain seq x y z
N MET A 1 8.02 15.05 -8.84
CA MET A 1 6.53 15.08 -8.96
C MET A 1 5.98 14.04 -9.94
N LEU A 2 6.73 13.72 -11.00
CA LEU A 2 6.28 12.80 -12.05
C LEU A 2 6.08 11.37 -11.50
N GLY A 3 6.94 10.92 -10.57
CA GLY A 3 6.83 9.60 -9.93
C GLY A 3 5.53 9.42 -9.14
N THR A 4 5.06 10.44 -8.43
CA THR A 4 3.82 10.35 -7.63
C THR A 4 2.59 10.20 -8.53
N LEU A 5 2.58 10.93 -9.66
CA LEU A 5 1.51 10.83 -10.65
C LEU A 5 1.50 9.44 -11.31
N ILE A 6 2.68 8.91 -11.65
CA ILE A 6 2.80 7.53 -12.16
C ILE A 6 2.25 6.53 -11.15
N ASN A 7 2.60 6.67 -9.86
CA ASN A 7 2.12 5.77 -8.81
C ASN A 7 0.60 5.81 -8.68
N ALA A 8 0.01 7.00 -8.60
CA ALA A 8 -1.43 7.16 -8.50
C ALA A 8 -2.15 6.56 -9.72
N LEU A 9 -1.65 6.82 -10.93
CA LEU A 9 -2.19 6.23 -12.16
C LEU A 9 -2.07 4.71 -12.17
N ALA A 10 -0.93 4.16 -11.71
CA ALA A 10 -0.72 2.72 -11.65
C ALA A 10 -1.71 2.04 -10.69
N ILE A 11 -1.98 2.63 -9.53
CA ILE A 11 -2.98 2.14 -8.56
C ILE A 11 -4.37 2.15 -9.19
N VAL A 12 -4.78 3.28 -9.78
CA VAL A 12 -6.12 3.42 -10.38
C VAL A 12 -6.30 2.44 -11.54
N LEU A 13 -5.34 2.38 -12.48
CA LEU A 13 -5.42 1.46 -13.61
C LEU A 13 -5.37 0.00 -13.18
N GLY A 14 -4.47 -0.34 -12.25
CA GLY A 14 -4.35 -1.68 -11.69
C GLY A 14 -5.66 -2.11 -11.02
N GLY A 15 -6.21 -1.26 -10.15
CA GLY A 15 -7.46 -1.54 -9.46
C GLY A 15 -8.67 -1.65 -10.41
N LEU A 16 -8.81 -0.76 -11.40
CA LEU A 16 -9.86 -0.86 -12.42
C LEU A 16 -9.76 -2.17 -13.23
N LEU A 17 -8.55 -2.58 -13.60
CA LEU A 17 -8.32 -3.88 -14.24
C LEU A 17 -8.69 -5.03 -13.29
N GLY A 18 -8.31 -4.94 -12.02
CA GLY A 18 -8.69 -5.91 -10.98
C GLY A 18 -10.21 -6.07 -10.85
N LEU A 19 -10.97 -4.97 -10.88
CA LEU A 19 -12.44 -5.00 -10.89
C LEU A 19 -13.02 -5.71 -12.12
N LEU A 20 -12.40 -5.52 -13.29
CA LEU A 20 -12.82 -6.22 -14.51
C LEU A 20 -12.60 -7.74 -14.38
N PHE A 21 -11.52 -8.15 -13.69
CA PHE A 21 -11.17 -9.54 -13.44
C PHE A 21 -11.72 -10.12 -12.12
N ARG A 22 -12.69 -9.44 -11.45
CA ARG A 22 -13.25 -9.77 -10.11
C ARG A 22 -13.86 -11.18 -9.94
N LYS A 23 -13.82 -12.03 -10.96
CA LYS A 23 -14.23 -13.45 -10.93
C LYS A 23 -13.31 -14.37 -11.74
N GLY A 24 -12.21 -13.86 -12.29
CA GLY A 24 -11.34 -14.58 -13.23
C GLY A 24 -10.03 -15.10 -12.62
N ILE A 25 -9.60 -14.58 -11.47
CA ILE A 25 -8.31 -14.96 -10.87
C ILE A 25 -8.53 -16.01 -9.77
N PRO A 26 -7.97 -17.22 -9.89
CA PRO A 26 -8.05 -18.22 -8.84
C PRO A 26 -7.36 -17.76 -7.56
N GLU A 27 -7.92 -18.12 -6.40
CA GLU A 27 -7.42 -17.68 -5.08
C GLU A 27 -5.95 -18.08 -4.84
N ASN A 28 -5.53 -19.25 -5.36
CA ASN A 28 -4.15 -19.70 -5.29
C ASN A 28 -3.18 -18.77 -6.02
N PHE A 29 -3.58 -18.25 -7.19
CA PHE A 29 -2.75 -17.29 -7.94
C PHE A 29 -2.59 -15.99 -7.17
N ASN A 30 -3.69 -15.48 -6.59
CA ASN A 30 -3.65 -14.28 -5.77
C ASN A 30 -2.71 -14.43 -4.58
N ARG A 31 -2.78 -15.56 -3.88
CA ARG A 31 -1.88 -15.86 -2.75
C ARG A 31 -0.42 -15.91 -3.19
N THR A 32 -0.10 -16.63 -4.27
CA THR A 32 1.28 -16.71 -4.78
C THR A 32 1.82 -15.35 -5.22
N ILE A 33 1.01 -14.52 -5.87
CA ILE A 33 1.43 -13.16 -6.26
C ILE A 33 1.67 -12.30 -5.02
N GLN A 34 0.77 -12.33 -4.04
CA GLN A 34 0.93 -11.58 -2.79
C GLN A 34 2.17 -12.02 -2.01
N ASP A 35 2.42 -13.32 -1.89
CA ASP A 35 3.62 -13.86 -1.24
C ASP A 35 4.88 -13.41 -1.98
N GLY A 36 4.87 -13.46 -3.31
CA GLY A 36 5.96 -12.98 -4.17
C GLY A 36 6.28 -11.50 -3.98
N LEU A 37 5.25 -10.65 -4.03
CA LEU A 37 5.40 -9.21 -3.81
C LEU A 37 5.83 -8.90 -2.38
N GLY A 38 5.29 -9.64 -1.40
CA GLY A 38 5.68 -9.53 0.01
C GLY A 38 7.17 -9.83 0.22
N MET A 39 7.70 -10.86 -0.45
CA MET A 39 9.15 -11.16 -0.44
C MET A 39 9.98 -10.01 -1.01
N VAL A 40 9.52 -9.35 -2.07
CA VAL A 40 10.19 -8.17 -2.64
C VAL A 40 10.19 -7.00 -1.63
N VAL A 41 9.05 -6.74 -0.98
CA VAL A 41 8.94 -5.69 0.05
C VAL A 41 9.89 -5.96 1.22
N VAL A 42 9.96 -7.21 1.69
CA VAL A 42 10.90 -7.62 2.74
C VAL A 42 12.36 -7.41 2.30
N ALA A 43 12.71 -7.79 1.08
CA ALA A 43 14.06 -7.60 0.54
C ALA A 43 14.46 -6.12 0.47
N ILE A 44 13.55 -5.25 0.03
CA ILE A 44 13.76 -3.79 0.01
C ILE A 44 13.92 -3.24 1.44
N GLY A 45 13.05 -3.66 2.36
CA GLY A 45 13.13 -3.23 3.76
C GLY A 45 14.46 -3.63 4.41
N LEU A 46 14.92 -4.87 4.15
CA LEU A 46 16.22 -5.34 4.62
C LEU A 46 17.38 -4.55 3.99
N GLN A 47 17.30 -4.24 2.70
CA GLN A 47 18.32 -3.42 2.03
C GLN A 47 18.43 -2.03 2.67
N TYR A 48 17.31 -1.37 2.98
CA TYR A 48 17.33 -0.08 3.68
C TYR A 48 17.85 -0.20 5.12
N ALA A 49 17.45 -1.24 5.84
CA ALA A 49 17.93 -1.49 7.20
C ALA A 49 19.46 -1.68 7.22
N LEU A 50 20.01 -2.47 6.30
CA LEU A 50 21.45 -2.72 6.21
C LEU A 50 22.28 -1.48 5.80
N LYS A 51 21.67 -0.54 5.08
CA LYS A 51 22.27 0.74 4.71
C LYS A 51 22.12 1.83 5.78
N ALA A 52 21.48 1.53 6.92
CA ALA A 52 21.25 2.52 7.96
C ALA A 52 22.55 2.84 8.71
N ASP A 53 22.99 4.09 8.65
CA ASP A 53 24.19 4.55 9.38
C ASP A 53 23.90 4.80 10.87
N HIS A 54 22.67 5.23 11.20
CA HIS A 54 22.29 5.72 12.53
C HIS A 54 21.25 4.81 13.20
N TRP A 55 21.69 3.63 13.66
CA TRP A 55 20.83 2.62 14.29
C TRP A 55 20.05 3.12 15.51
N ALA A 56 20.63 4.03 16.30
CA ALA A 56 19.94 4.63 17.45
C ALA A 56 18.74 5.49 17.03
N VAL A 57 18.89 6.30 15.97
CA VAL A 57 17.81 7.13 15.41
C VAL A 57 16.74 6.25 14.77
N LEU A 58 17.14 5.22 14.02
CA LEU A 58 16.22 4.26 13.43
C LEU A 58 15.39 3.54 14.50
N GLY A 59 16.06 2.97 15.52
CA GLY A 59 15.40 2.22 16.60
C GLY A 59 14.48 3.10 17.45
N SER A 60 14.91 4.31 17.80
CA SER A 60 14.08 5.25 18.56
C SER A 60 12.88 5.77 17.75
N SER A 61 13.05 6.06 16.47
CA SER A 61 11.95 6.48 15.59
C SER A 61 10.91 5.36 15.44
N LEU A 62 11.35 4.11 15.28
CA LEU A 62 10.46 2.96 15.21
C LEU A 62 9.71 2.74 16.52
N ALA A 63 10.40 2.79 17.67
CA ALA A 63 9.79 2.63 18.98
C ALA A 63 8.77 3.74 19.28
N LEU A 64 9.13 5.00 19.04
CA LEU A 64 8.23 6.14 19.23
C LEU A 64 7.05 6.08 18.26
N GLY A 65 7.28 5.75 17.00
CA GLY A 65 6.24 5.56 16.00
C GLY A 65 5.23 4.47 16.41
N ALA A 66 5.71 3.34 16.94
CA ALA A 66 4.86 2.27 17.44
C ALA A 66 4.02 2.70 18.65
N VAL A 67 4.63 3.36 19.65
CA VAL A 67 3.90 3.86 20.83
C VAL A 67 2.84 4.88 20.43
N ILE A 68 3.19 5.85 19.58
CA ILE A 68 2.25 6.87 19.11
C ILE A 68 1.15 6.23 18.26
N GLY A 69 1.50 5.28 17.40
CA GLY A 69 0.57 4.58 16.54
C GLY A 69 -0.45 3.77 17.32
N GLU A 70 0.01 2.99 18.29
CA GLU A 70 -0.83 2.16 19.17
C GLU A 70 -1.72 3.03 20.06
N TRP A 71 -1.17 4.11 20.63
CA TRP A 71 -1.96 5.01 21.47
C TRP A 71 -3.09 5.71 20.67
N GLN A 72 -2.82 6.08 19.42
CA GLN A 72 -3.84 6.72 18.57
C GLN A 72 -4.81 5.73 17.92
N GLN A 73 -4.51 4.43 17.94
CA GLN A 73 -5.32 3.36 17.36
C GLN A 73 -5.72 3.65 15.90
N TRP A 74 -4.74 4.02 15.06
CA TRP A 74 -4.99 4.45 13.67
C TRP A 74 -5.74 3.40 12.84
N GLU A 75 -5.48 2.12 13.08
CA GLU A 75 -6.17 1.02 12.41
C GLU A 75 -7.67 0.99 12.74
N GLN A 76 -8.03 1.12 14.02
CA GLN A 76 -9.43 1.14 14.45
C GLN A 76 -10.16 2.37 13.92
N ARG A 77 -9.49 3.52 13.88
CA ARG A 77 -10.04 4.72 13.22
C ARG A 77 -10.29 4.43 11.75
N LEU A 78 -9.30 3.89 11.04
CA LEU A 78 -9.41 3.58 9.61
C LEU A 78 -10.56 2.60 9.33
N GLN A 79 -10.79 1.62 10.21
CA GLN A 79 -11.96 0.74 10.17
C GLN A 79 -13.28 1.53 10.26
N ILE A 80 -13.41 2.39 11.26
CA ILE A 80 -14.62 3.23 11.43
C ILE A 80 -14.83 4.14 10.21
N TRP A 81 -13.76 4.67 9.62
CA TRP A 81 -13.83 5.45 8.39
C TRP A 81 -14.27 4.58 7.20
N GLY A 82 -13.72 3.38 7.06
CA GLY A 82 -14.10 2.41 6.04
C GLY A 82 -15.58 2.03 6.13
N ASP A 83 -16.09 1.76 7.34
CA ASP A 83 -17.50 1.45 7.57
C ASP A 83 -18.42 2.62 7.15
N LYS A 84 -18.03 3.87 7.45
CA LYS A 84 -18.77 5.06 7.00
C LYS A 84 -18.78 5.20 5.49
N VAL A 85 -17.63 4.99 4.84
CA VAL A 85 -17.51 5.03 3.37
C VAL A 85 -18.38 3.94 2.75
N GLN A 86 -18.35 2.72 3.29
CA GLN A 86 -19.20 1.62 2.84
C GLN A 86 -20.69 1.98 2.86
N GLN A 87 -21.17 2.61 3.93
CA GLN A 87 -22.56 3.06 4.06
C GLN A 87 -22.94 4.10 3.00
N VAL A 88 -22.04 5.05 2.71
CA VAL A 88 -22.25 6.09 1.68
C VAL A 88 -22.37 5.47 0.29
N PHE A 89 -21.48 4.52 -0.04
CA PHE A 89 -21.47 3.86 -1.34
C PHE A 89 -22.48 2.71 -1.46
N ARG A 90 -23.27 2.44 -0.41
CA ARG A 90 -24.20 1.30 -0.32
C ARG A 90 -23.55 -0.02 -0.75
N ALA A 91 -22.26 -0.17 -0.46
CA ALA A 91 -21.51 -1.34 -0.85
C ALA A 91 -21.85 -2.51 0.09
N GLU A 92 -22.40 -3.59 -0.47
CA GLU A 92 -22.78 -4.76 0.32
C GLU A 92 -21.55 -5.63 0.66
N GLY A 93 -21.39 -5.92 1.97
CA GLY A 93 -20.44 -6.92 2.49
C GLY A 93 -19.10 -6.38 3.00
N ASN A 94 -18.51 -7.10 3.97
CA ASN A 94 -17.27 -6.71 4.68
C ASN A 94 -16.04 -6.57 3.76
N ARG A 95 -16.05 -7.23 2.60
CA ARG A 95 -14.91 -7.22 1.66
C ARG A 95 -14.56 -5.80 1.16
N PHE A 96 -15.54 -4.89 1.07
CA PHE A 96 -15.26 -3.52 0.70
C PHE A 96 -14.36 -2.82 1.73
N VAL A 97 -14.71 -2.94 3.00
CA VAL A 97 -13.96 -2.29 4.09
C VAL A 97 -12.59 -2.94 4.27
N GLU A 98 -12.53 -4.27 4.20
CA GLU A 98 -11.25 -5.00 4.21
C GLU A 98 -10.33 -4.54 3.06
N GLY A 99 -10.87 -4.40 1.85
CA GLY A 99 -10.13 -3.89 0.69
C GLY A 99 -9.64 -2.45 0.89
N PHE A 100 -10.50 -1.59 1.42
CA PHE A 100 -10.16 -0.19 1.71
C PHE A 100 -9.03 -0.07 2.73
N ILE A 101 -9.11 -0.82 3.83
CA ILE A 101 -8.08 -0.80 4.88
C ILE A 101 -6.78 -1.37 4.34
N ALA A 102 -6.82 -2.54 3.69
CA ALA A 102 -5.63 -3.18 3.14
C ALA A 102 -4.93 -2.29 2.11
N ALA A 103 -5.68 -1.69 1.18
CA ALA A 103 -5.14 -0.77 0.18
C ALA A 103 -4.56 0.49 0.81
N SER A 104 -5.28 1.11 1.76
CA SER A 104 -4.82 2.32 2.43
C SER A 104 -3.52 2.10 3.20
N LEU A 105 -3.44 1.01 3.96
CA LEU A 105 -2.23 0.67 4.71
C LEU A 105 -1.06 0.40 3.76
N LEU A 106 -1.28 -0.37 2.70
CA LEU A 106 -0.22 -0.76 1.79
C LEU A 106 0.30 0.42 0.94
N PHE A 107 -0.60 1.20 0.35
CA PHE A 107 -0.23 2.25 -0.59
C PHE A 107 0.24 3.52 0.11
N CYS A 108 -0.44 3.93 1.19
CA CYS A 108 -0.24 5.24 1.82
C CYS A 108 0.74 5.21 2.99
N VAL A 109 0.85 4.10 3.74
CA VAL A 109 1.74 4.02 4.91
C VAL A 109 3.15 3.55 4.53
N GLY A 110 3.33 2.98 3.33
CA GLY A 110 4.62 2.48 2.86
C GLY A 110 5.74 3.53 2.84
N ALA A 111 6.87 3.21 3.50
CA ALA A 111 8.01 4.11 3.65
C ALA A 111 8.59 4.65 2.32
N MET A 112 8.50 3.86 1.24
CA MET A 112 8.94 4.26 -0.11
C MET A 112 8.16 5.44 -0.68
N GLY A 113 6.92 5.70 -0.21
CA GLY A 113 6.18 6.89 -0.61
C GLY A 113 6.82 8.18 -0.09
N ILE A 114 7.28 8.15 1.17
CA ILE A 114 7.93 9.30 1.81
C ILE A 114 9.37 9.46 1.29
N VAL A 115 10.17 8.39 1.35
CA VAL A 115 11.57 8.40 0.91
C VAL A 115 11.67 8.73 -0.58
N GLY A 116 10.83 8.09 -1.40
CA GLY A 116 10.80 8.35 -2.84
C GLY A 116 10.42 9.80 -3.14
N ALA A 117 9.38 10.35 -2.50
CA ALA A 117 8.97 11.74 -2.75
C ALA A 117 10.06 12.75 -2.37
N LEU A 118 10.81 12.48 -1.31
CA LEU A 118 11.97 13.29 -0.93
C LEU A 118 13.09 13.18 -1.98
N GLU A 119 13.40 11.97 -2.44
CA GLU A 119 14.45 11.74 -3.44
C GLU A 119 14.10 12.38 -4.80
N ASP A 120 12.87 12.21 -5.29
CA ASP A 120 12.35 12.85 -6.52
C ASP A 120 12.38 14.38 -6.38
N GLY A 121 11.96 14.92 -5.24
CA GLY A 121 11.96 16.36 -4.99
C GLY A 121 13.35 16.99 -4.89
N LEU A 122 14.32 16.29 -4.29
CA LEU A 122 15.66 16.81 -4.02
C LEU A 122 16.66 16.54 -5.13
N THR A 123 16.54 15.40 -5.82
CA THR A 123 17.53 14.95 -6.82
C THR A 123 16.97 14.84 -8.23
N GLY A 124 15.64 14.91 -8.39
CA GLY A 124 14.96 14.60 -9.64
C GLY A 124 14.92 13.11 -9.98
N ASN A 125 15.46 12.24 -9.12
CA ASN A 125 15.43 10.80 -9.31
C ASN A 125 14.11 10.20 -8.78
N TYR A 126 13.31 9.65 -9.68
CA TYR A 126 12.03 9.01 -9.36
C TYR A 126 12.07 7.48 -9.46
N ASP A 127 13.25 6.86 -9.48
CA ASP A 127 13.43 5.40 -9.56
C ASP A 127 12.69 4.67 -8.42
N VAL A 128 12.81 5.18 -7.18
CA VAL A 128 12.13 4.61 -6.01
C VAL A 128 10.61 4.67 -6.17
N LEU A 129 10.06 5.79 -6.66
CA LEU A 129 8.63 5.88 -6.95
C LEU A 129 8.21 5.01 -8.12
N SER A 130 9.09 4.76 -9.09
CA SER A 130 8.80 3.88 -10.23
C SER A 130 8.66 2.43 -9.80
N VAL A 131 9.57 1.97 -8.93
CA VAL A 131 9.47 0.65 -8.30
C VAL A 131 8.21 0.56 -7.46
N LYS A 132 7.90 1.60 -6.67
CA LYS A 132 6.66 1.66 -5.89
C LYS A 132 5.42 1.57 -6.79
N ALA A 133 5.38 2.33 -7.88
CA ALA A 133 4.26 2.33 -8.82
C ALA A 133 3.98 0.95 -9.41
N LEU A 134 5.03 0.21 -9.76
CA LEU A 134 4.89 -1.16 -10.23
C LEU A 134 4.31 -2.08 -9.15
N LEU A 135 4.85 -2.03 -7.94
CA LEU A 135 4.38 -2.86 -6.82
C LEU A 135 2.93 -2.55 -6.47
N ASP A 136 2.64 -1.27 -6.22
CA ASP A 136 1.30 -0.80 -5.83
C ASP A 136 0.28 -1.06 -6.94
N GLY A 137 0.64 -0.93 -8.22
CA GLY A 137 -0.23 -1.25 -9.35
C GLY A 137 -0.60 -2.74 -9.43
N ILE A 138 0.37 -3.64 -9.23
CA ILE A 138 0.10 -5.09 -9.19
C ILE A 138 -0.74 -5.44 -7.95
N PHE A 139 -0.40 -4.88 -6.78
CA PHE A 139 -1.21 -5.06 -5.57
C PHE A 139 -2.64 -4.55 -5.74
N ALA A 140 -2.85 -3.39 -6.36
CA ALA A 140 -4.17 -2.83 -6.63
C ALA A 140 -5.01 -3.76 -7.52
N LEU A 141 -4.40 -4.35 -8.56
CA LEU A 141 -5.06 -5.34 -9.41
C LEU A 141 -5.49 -6.56 -8.61
N VAL A 142 -4.57 -7.16 -7.85
CA VAL A 142 -4.84 -8.38 -7.08
C VAL A 142 -5.84 -8.13 -5.95
N PHE A 143 -5.68 -7.04 -5.21
CA PHE A 143 -6.57 -6.68 -4.12
C PHE A 143 -7.96 -6.36 -4.65
N SER A 144 -8.06 -5.60 -5.75
CA SER A 144 -9.38 -5.24 -6.29
C SER A 144 -10.10 -6.43 -6.91
N ALA A 145 -9.38 -7.39 -7.48
CA ALA A 145 -9.97 -8.65 -7.92
C ALA A 145 -10.58 -9.47 -6.76
N ASN A 146 -10.00 -9.40 -5.56
CA ASN A 146 -10.46 -10.14 -4.36
C ASN A 146 -11.51 -9.38 -3.54
N TYR A 147 -11.19 -8.15 -3.17
CA TYR A 147 -11.96 -7.31 -2.25
C TYR A 147 -12.98 -6.42 -2.97
N GLY A 148 -12.80 -6.19 -4.28
CA GLY A 148 -13.69 -5.37 -5.08
C GLY A 148 -13.35 -3.88 -5.03
N ALA A 149 -14.41 -3.05 -5.10
CA ALA A 149 -14.29 -1.61 -5.35
C ALA A 149 -13.72 -0.81 -4.17
N GLY A 150 -13.57 -1.42 -2.99
CA GLY A 150 -12.98 -0.73 -1.84
C GLY A 150 -11.50 -0.39 -2.00
N VAL A 151 -10.83 -0.97 -3.00
CA VAL A 151 -9.38 -0.81 -3.24
C VAL A 151 -9.05 0.42 -4.10
N VAL A 152 -10.03 0.95 -4.85
CA VAL A 152 -9.85 2.05 -5.81
C VAL A 152 -10.38 3.37 -5.25
#